data_AF-A0A9N9LPG1-F1
#
_entry.id   AF-A0A9N9LPG1-F1
#
_cell.length_a   1.000
_cell.length_b   1.000
_cell.length_c   1.000
_cell.angle_alpha   90.00
_cell.angle_beta   90.00
_cell.angle_gamma   90.00
#
_symmetry.space_group_name_H-M   'P 1'
#
loop_
_entity.id
_entity.type
_entity.pdbx_description
1 polymer ?
#
loop_
_entity_poly.entity_id
_entity_poly.type
_entity_poly.pdbx_seq_one_letter_code
_entity_poly.pdbx_strand_id
1 'polypeptide(L)'
;MGCRFVIHPVVDLPALELDHDIGEALRGMRQSGDGLDITFQSEGKEIRAHRLVLGVISNKWKRQSYGHFPLEGIIQFSEDDPETFISYHTLSVMIDYAYGEKIDWTSMEVTEAEKYDIDAKAEKLNLLLDTCHGAEFWLFPNLKVIAETKILTSGRQLITVENVFVVLERAKEANAKALIKLCNDFIEQNRETVERAKKQSQE
;
A
#
# COMPACT_ATOMS: atom_id res chain seq x y z
N MET A 1 8.85 -61.15 -37.29
CA MET A 1 8.67 -61.03 -35.83
C MET A 1 8.23 -59.61 -35.54
N GLY A 2 6.95 -59.38 -35.20
CA GLY A 2 6.40 -58.04 -34.99
C GLY A 2 6.39 -57.69 -33.50
N CYS A 3 7.06 -56.62 -33.11
CA CYS A 3 7.02 -56.09 -31.75
C CYS A 3 5.58 -55.59 -31.45
N ARG A 4 4.97 -56.15 -30.40
CA ARG A 4 3.72 -55.63 -29.84
C ARG A 4 4.07 -54.52 -28.86
N PHE A 5 3.67 -53.30 -29.16
CA PHE A 5 3.81 -52.19 -28.21
C PHE A 5 2.86 -52.39 -27.04
N VAL A 6 3.37 -52.25 -25.82
CA VAL A 6 2.55 -52.22 -24.61
C VAL A 6 1.95 -50.82 -24.50
N ILE A 7 0.62 -50.73 -24.57
CA ILE A 7 -0.11 -49.46 -24.40
C ILE A 7 -0.45 -49.35 -22.91
N HIS A 8 0.12 -48.35 -22.24
CA HIS A 8 -0.28 -48.01 -20.89
C HIS A 8 -1.55 -47.16 -20.93
N PRO A 9 -2.58 -47.47 -20.12
CA PRO A 9 -3.80 -46.69 -20.07
C PRO A 9 -3.51 -45.30 -19.49
N VAL A 10 -4.10 -44.28 -20.10
CA VAL A 10 -4.15 -42.93 -19.53
C VAL A 10 -5.19 -42.97 -18.41
N VAL A 11 -4.78 -42.63 -17.20
CA VAL A 11 -5.66 -42.52 -16.04
C VAL A 11 -5.82 -41.04 -15.73
N ASP A 12 -7.05 -40.55 -15.76
CA ASP A 12 -7.36 -39.21 -15.27
C ASP A 12 -7.15 -39.20 -13.75
N LEU A 13 -6.24 -38.34 -13.28
CA LEU A 13 -6.06 -38.17 -11.85
C LEU A 13 -7.34 -37.57 -11.25
N PRO A 14 -7.79 -38.05 -10.08
CA PRO A 14 -8.88 -37.38 -9.35
C PRO A 14 -8.48 -35.93 -9.06
N ALA A 15 -9.43 -35.02 -9.21
CA ALA A 15 -9.21 -33.61 -8.93
C ALA A 15 -8.77 -33.45 -7.47
N LEU A 16 -7.65 -32.75 -7.26
CA LEU A 16 -7.23 -32.36 -5.92
C LEU A 16 -8.13 -31.22 -5.46
N GLU A 17 -9.15 -31.53 -4.66
CA GLU A 17 -9.87 -30.49 -3.93
C GLU A 17 -8.98 -30.03 -2.77
N LEU A 18 -8.34 -28.87 -2.95
CA LEU A 18 -7.75 -28.13 -1.84
C LEU A 18 -8.91 -27.60 -1.01
N ASP A 19 -9.33 -28.40 -0.04
CA ASP A 19 -10.59 -28.22 0.69
C ASP A 19 -10.67 -26.84 1.38
N HIS A 20 -9.54 -26.22 1.73
CA HIS A 20 -9.51 -24.99 2.53
C HIS A 20 -8.46 -23.98 2.04
N ASP A 21 -8.92 -22.81 1.54
CA ASP A 21 -8.08 -21.61 1.43
C ASP A 21 -8.04 -20.90 2.79
N ILE A 22 -6.90 -21.00 3.48
CA ILE A 22 -6.68 -20.35 4.79
C ILE A 22 -6.86 -18.82 4.68
N GLY A 23 -6.47 -18.22 3.55
CA GLY A 23 -6.66 -16.79 3.33
C GLY A 23 -8.14 -16.42 3.25
N GLU A 24 -8.94 -17.23 2.56
CA GLU A 24 -10.40 -17.04 2.49
C GLU A 24 -11.06 -17.23 3.86
N ALA A 25 -10.66 -18.26 4.61
CA ALA A 25 -11.16 -18.47 5.97
C ALA A 25 -10.83 -17.30 6.91
N LEU A 26 -9.60 -16.76 6.87
CA LEU A 26 -9.18 -15.62 7.68
C LEU A 26 -9.93 -14.33 7.29
N ARG A 27 -10.20 -14.11 6.00
CA ARG A 27 -11.06 -13.02 5.53
C ARG A 27 -12.49 -13.19 6.03
N GLY A 28 -13.03 -14.41 5.98
CA GLY A 28 -14.35 -14.74 6.53
C GLY A 28 -14.45 -14.42 8.02
N MET A 29 -13.45 -14.80 8.82
CA MET A 29 -13.38 -14.46 10.25
C MET A 29 -13.32 -12.95 10.49
N ARG A 30 -12.56 -12.21 9.67
CA ARG A 30 -12.52 -10.74 9.76
C ARG A 30 -13.89 -10.13 9.53
N GLN A 31 -14.63 -10.63 8.54
CA GLN A 31 -15.98 -10.15 8.21
C GLN A 31 -17.03 -10.50 9.28
N SER A 32 -16.95 -11.70 9.89
CA SER A 32 -17.86 -12.11 10.96
C SER A 32 -17.54 -11.48 12.32
N GLY A 33 -16.32 -10.94 12.49
CA GLY A 33 -15.87 -10.35 13.75
C GLY A 33 -15.23 -11.35 14.71
N ASP A 34 -15.05 -12.61 14.29
CA ASP A 34 -14.58 -13.71 15.13
C ASP A 34 -13.08 -13.57 15.40
N GLY A 35 -12.67 -13.61 16.68
CA GLY A 35 -11.25 -13.65 17.06
C GLY A 35 -10.47 -12.34 16.85
N LEU A 36 -11.14 -11.24 16.49
CA LEU A 36 -10.50 -9.92 16.34
C LEU A 36 -9.98 -9.40 17.69
N ASP A 37 -8.66 -9.24 17.78
CA ASP A 37 -7.92 -8.96 19.02
C ASP A 37 -7.17 -7.61 18.99
N ILE A 38 -7.39 -6.82 17.94
CA ILE A 38 -6.89 -5.45 17.83
C ILE A 38 -7.87 -4.55 17.08
N THR A 39 -7.94 -3.29 17.51
CA THR A 39 -8.73 -2.24 16.88
C THR A 39 -7.82 -1.07 16.52
N PHE A 40 -7.96 -0.55 15.31
CA PHE A 40 -7.32 0.67 14.85
C PHE A 40 -8.35 1.77 14.72
N GLN A 41 -8.03 2.96 15.20
CA GLN A 41 -8.88 4.13 15.07
C GLN A 41 -8.13 5.21 14.29
N SER A 42 -8.77 5.74 13.26
CA SER A 42 -8.27 6.87 12.47
C SER A 42 -9.46 7.65 11.91
N GLU A 43 -9.40 8.99 11.94
CA GLU A 43 -10.44 9.87 11.40
C GLU A 43 -11.86 9.54 11.93
N GLY A 44 -11.96 9.16 13.21
CA GLY A 44 -13.21 8.78 13.87
C GLY A 44 -13.82 7.45 13.42
N LYS A 45 -13.10 6.68 12.59
CA LYS A 45 -13.51 5.37 12.09
C LYS A 45 -12.65 4.26 12.68
N GLU A 46 -13.19 3.05 12.71
CA GLU A 46 -12.53 1.89 13.31
C GLU A 46 -12.31 0.78 12.30
N ILE A 47 -11.16 0.09 12.41
CA ILE A 47 -10.88 -1.15 11.69
C ILE A 47 -10.38 -2.18 12.69
N ARG A 48 -11.08 -3.31 12.77
CA ARG A 48 -10.69 -4.43 13.63
C ARG A 48 -9.96 -5.50 12.82
N ALA A 49 -8.93 -6.11 13.41
CA ALA A 49 -8.09 -7.10 12.75
C ALA A 49 -7.60 -8.19 13.72
N HIS A 50 -6.86 -9.15 13.17
CA HIS A 50 -6.12 -10.17 13.91
C HIS A 50 -4.64 -9.80 13.95
N ARG A 51 -4.07 -9.70 15.14
CA ARG A 51 -2.62 -9.48 15.36
C ARG A 51 -1.77 -10.55 14.69
N LEU A 52 -2.28 -11.79 14.66
CA LEU A 52 -1.62 -12.90 13.98
C LEU A 52 -1.41 -12.61 12.49
N VAL A 53 -2.46 -12.18 11.79
CA VAL A 53 -2.40 -11.88 10.34
C VAL A 53 -1.40 -10.77 10.06
N LEU A 54 -1.46 -9.68 10.82
CA LEU A 54 -0.51 -8.57 10.70
C LEU A 54 0.93 -9.01 10.99
N GLY A 55 1.13 -9.83 12.03
CA GLY A 55 2.44 -10.34 12.44
C GLY A 55 3.07 -11.33 11.46
N VAL A 56 2.28 -12.01 10.63
CA VAL A 56 2.80 -12.87 9.55
C VAL A 56 3.37 -12.02 8.42
N ILE A 57 2.74 -10.90 8.10
CA ILE A 57 3.09 -10.07 6.93
C ILE A 57 4.11 -8.96 7.28
N SER A 58 4.11 -8.46 8.52
CA SER A 58 5.01 -7.38 8.95
C SER A 58 5.90 -7.79 10.12
N ASN A 59 7.21 -7.57 9.94
CA ASN A 59 8.19 -7.72 11.02
C ASN A 59 7.98 -6.71 12.15
N LYS A 60 7.46 -5.52 11.86
CA LYS A 60 7.10 -4.54 12.90
C LYS A 60 5.98 -5.11 13.76
N TRP A 61 4.91 -5.57 13.14
CA TRP A 61 3.77 -6.18 13.83
C TRP A 61 4.11 -7.46 14.55
N LYS A 62 5.00 -8.29 13.98
CA LYS A 62 5.52 -9.47 14.69
C LYS A 62 6.17 -9.09 16.01
N ARG A 63 7.00 -8.04 16.01
CA ARG A 63 7.67 -7.53 17.21
C ARG A 63 6.72 -6.82 18.16
N GLN A 64 5.76 -6.06 17.64
CA GLN A 64 4.77 -5.36 18.47
C GLN A 64 3.82 -6.35 19.15
N SER A 65 3.38 -7.37 18.41
CA SER A 65 2.41 -8.34 18.89
C SER A 65 2.99 -9.39 19.84
N TYR A 66 4.24 -9.81 19.61
CA TYR A 66 4.88 -10.90 20.37
C TYR A 66 6.16 -10.49 21.09
N GLY A 67 6.48 -9.20 21.08
CA GLY A 67 7.58 -8.65 21.86
C GLY A 67 7.20 -8.44 23.32
N HIS A 68 8.14 -7.89 24.10
CA HIS A 68 7.98 -7.65 25.53
C HIS A 68 7.25 -6.32 25.83
N PHE A 69 6.61 -5.72 24.83
CA PHE A 69 5.92 -4.44 24.97
C PHE A 69 4.43 -4.69 25.21
N PRO A 70 3.81 -4.06 26.22
CA PRO A 70 2.37 -4.11 26.37
C PRO A 70 1.74 -3.49 25.13
N LEU A 71 0.91 -4.26 24.44
CA LEU A 71 0.13 -3.76 23.32
C LEU A 71 -1.27 -3.44 23.81
N GLU A 72 -1.69 -2.20 23.62
CA GLU A 72 -3.07 -1.81 23.83
C GLU A 72 -3.97 -2.51 22.80
N GLY A 73 -5.19 -2.87 23.21
CA GLY A 73 -6.18 -3.46 22.30
C GLY A 73 -6.72 -2.48 21.26
N ILE A 74 -6.46 -1.18 21.46
CA ILE A 74 -6.84 -0.09 20.57
C ILE A 74 -5.57 0.69 20.23
N ILE A 75 -5.35 0.96 18.94
CA ILE A 75 -4.29 1.83 18.46
C ILE A 75 -4.94 3.02 17.76
N GLN A 76 -4.67 4.22 18.25
CA GLN A 76 -5.22 5.46 17.71
C GLN A 76 -4.20 6.19 16.84
N PHE A 77 -4.62 6.60 15.66
CA PHE A 77 -3.91 7.49 14.75
C PHE A 77 -4.65 8.84 14.75
N SER A 78 -4.06 9.85 15.40
CA SER A 78 -4.64 11.20 15.51
C SER A 78 -3.94 12.16 14.56
N GLU A 79 -4.69 13.08 13.97
CA GLU A 79 -4.12 14.20 13.20
C GLU A 79 -3.27 15.13 14.08
N ASP A 80 -3.50 15.10 15.40
CA ASP A 80 -2.70 15.85 16.39
C ASP A 80 -1.26 15.31 16.55
N ASP A 81 -0.98 14.10 16.05
CA ASP A 81 0.35 13.50 16.01
C ASP A 81 0.78 13.20 14.56
N PRO A 82 1.30 14.21 13.83
CA PRO A 82 1.66 14.05 12.42
C PRO A 82 2.76 13.02 12.16
N GLU A 83 3.60 12.69 13.16
CA GLU A 83 4.71 11.74 12.98
C GLU A 83 4.21 10.29 12.89
N THR A 84 3.07 10.00 13.51
CA THR A 84 2.51 8.65 13.54
C THR A 84 1.19 8.53 12.79
N PHE A 85 0.60 9.66 12.37
CA PHE A 85 -0.69 9.69 11.69
C PHE A 85 -0.72 8.81 10.43
N ILE A 86 -1.80 8.05 10.30
CA ILE A 86 -2.14 7.26 9.13
C ILE A 86 -3.64 7.44 8.90
N SER A 87 -4.03 7.93 7.72
CA SER A 87 -5.44 8.11 7.36
C SER A 87 -6.21 6.79 7.36
N TYR A 88 -7.53 6.85 7.52
CA TYR A 88 -8.38 5.66 7.49
C TYR A 88 -8.25 4.91 6.16
N HIS A 89 -8.11 5.65 5.05
CA HIS A 89 -7.92 5.08 3.73
C HIS A 89 -6.64 4.24 3.66
N THR A 90 -5.49 4.83 4.02
CA THR A 90 -4.21 4.12 4.00
C THR A 90 -4.19 2.94 4.95
N LEU A 91 -4.79 3.10 6.13
CA LEU A 91 -4.95 2.02 7.11
C LEU A 91 -5.78 0.86 6.54
N SER A 92 -6.89 1.16 5.86
CA SER A 92 -7.74 0.15 5.19
C SER A 92 -6.94 -0.62 4.15
N VAL A 93 -6.24 0.09 3.25
CA VAL A 93 -5.40 -0.51 2.20
C VAL A 93 -4.33 -1.43 2.79
N MET A 94 -3.67 -1.00 3.87
CA MET A 94 -2.64 -1.80 4.54
C MET A 94 -3.20 -3.06 5.22
N ILE A 95 -4.37 -2.97 5.85
CA ILE A 95 -4.99 -4.12 6.50
C ILE A 95 -5.52 -5.08 5.43
N ASP A 96 -6.21 -4.59 4.41
CA ASP A 96 -6.70 -5.39 3.29
C ASP A 96 -5.55 -6.12 2.59
N TYR A 97 -4.43 -5.43 2.37
CA TYR A 97 -3.18 -6.04 1.89
C TYR A 97 -2.74 -7.22 2.76
N ALA A 98 -2.77 -7.08 4.09
CA ALA A 98 -2.33 -8.12 5.01
C ALA A 98 -3.23 -9.39 4.95
N TYR A 99 -4.51 -9.25 4.60
CA TYR A 99 -5.42 -10.38 4.37
C TYR A 99 -5.38 -10.94 2.95
N GLY A 100 -4.50 -10.39 2.09
CA GLY A 100 -4.46 -10.74 0.68
C GLY A 100 -5.75 -10.37 -0.05
N GLU A 101 -6.48 -9.36 0.45
CA GLU A 101 -7.65 -8.82 -0.23
C GLU A 101 -7.23 -8.04 -1.48
N LYS A 102 -8.11 -8.03 -2.48
CA LYS A 102 -7.88 -7.25 -3.68
C LYS A 102 -8.04 -5.77 -3.35
N ILE A 103 -6.93 -5.06 -3.29
CA ILE A 103 -6.93 -3.60 -3.12
C ILE A 103 -7.56 -2.96 -4.36
N ASP A 104 -8.55 -2.11 -4.13
CA ASP A 104 -9.15 -1.29 -5.18
C ASP A 104 -8.30 -0.04 -5.45
N TRP A 105 -7.46 -0.14 -6.47
CA TRP A 105 -6.58 0.94 -6.89
C TRP A 105 -7.30 2.01 -7.72
N THR A 106 -8.57 1.82 -8.10
CA THR A 106 -9.28 2.79 -8.96
C THR A 106 -9.37 4.17 -8.33
N SER A 107 -9.52 4.24 -7.00
CA SER A 107 -9.50 5.47 -6.22
C SER A 107 -8.16 6.23 -6.30
N MET A 108 -7.06 5.55 -6.63
CA MET A 108 -5.70 6.11 -6.70
C MET A 108 -5.17 6.25 -8.13
N GLU A 109 -5.94 5.81 -9.13
CA GLU A 109 -5.53 5.84 -10.55
C GLU A 109 -6.22 7.01 -11.27
N VAL A 110 -5.44 7.82 -11.99
CA VAL A 110 -5.98 8.92 -12.79
C VAL A 110 -6.73 8.34 -13.98
N THR A 111 -8.04 8.61 -14.08
CA THR A 111 -8.84 8.21 -15.24
C THR A 111 -8.69 9.22 -16.38
N GLU A 112 -9.09 8.83 -17.60
CA GLU A 112 -9.08 9.77 -18.74
C GLU A 112 -9.99 10.98 -18.51
N ALA A 113 -11.06 10.84 -17.72
CA ALA A 113 -11.95 11.95 -17.38
C ALA A 113 -11.27 12.99 -16.46
N GLU A 114 -10.38 12.54 -15.58
CA GLU A 114 -9.68 13.38 -14.58
C GLU A 114 -8.31 13.86 -15.08
N LYS A 115 -7.98 13.56 -16.34
CA LYS A 115 -6.67 13.87 -16.93
C LYS A 115 -6.31 15.37 -16.89
N TYR A 116 -7.28 16.25 -16.83
CA TYR A 116 -7.08 17.70 -16.72
C TYR A 116 -7.50 18.28 -15.37
N ASP A 117 -7.96 17.43 -14.45
CA ASP A 117 -8.35 17.83 -13.10
C ASP A 117 -7.12 17.80 -12.19
N ILE A 118 -6.65 18.99 -11.79
CA ILE A 118 -5.43 19.15 -10.98
C ILE A 118 -5.69 18.68 -9.55
N ASP A 119 -6.86 18.99 -8.99
CA ASP A 119 -7.21 18.66 -7.62
C ASP A 119 -7.39 17.15 -7.45
N ALA A 120 -8.08 16.51 -8.38
CA ALA A 120 -8.25 15.06 -8.38
C ALA A 120 -6.89 14.33 -8.49
N LYS A 121 -5.95 14.85 -9.30
CA LYS A 121 -4.60 14.28 -9.38
C LYS A 121 -3.80 14.47 -8.11
N ALA A 122 -3.91 15.64 -7.48
CA ALA A 122 -3.22 15.94 -6.24
C ALA A 122 -3.72 15.01 -5.12
N GLU A 123 -5.03 14.79 -5.03
CA GLU A 123 -5.64 13.84 -4.10
C GLU A 123 -5.11 12.42 -4.33
N LYS A 124 -5.15 11.93 -5.58
CA LYS A 124 -4.66 10.57 -5.92
C LYS A 124 -3.17 10.39 -5.62
N LEU A 125 -2.37 11.41 -5.92
CA LEU A 125 -0.95 11.42 -5.58
C LEU A 125 -0.75 11.37 -4.06
N ASN A 126 -1.54 12.12 -3.29
CA ASN A 126 -1.48 12.10 -1.83
C ASN A 126 -1.83 10.72 -1.28
N LEU A 127 -2.91 10.08 -1.76
CA LEU A 127 -3.29 8.72 -1.35
C LEU A 127 -2.19 7.69 -1.64
N LEU A 128 -1.53 7.79 -2.80
CA LEU A 128 -0.40 6.92 -3.16
C LEU A 128 0.82 7.16 -2.28
N LEU A 129 1.15 8.42 -1.99
CA LEU A 129 2.27 8.78 -1.13
C LEU A 129 2.01 8.38 0.34
N ASP A 130 0.78 8.56 0.83
CA ASP A 130 0.34 8.09 2.15
C ASP A 130 0.47 6.57 2.22
N THR A 131 0.04 5.86 1.18
CA THR A 131 0.18 4.39 1.09
C THR A 131 1.64 3.95 1.08
N CYS A 132 2.52 4.64 0.34
CA CYS A 132 3.96 4.40 0.38
C CYS A 132 4.54 4.61 1.79
N HIS A 133 4.19 5.71 2.44
CA HIS A 133 4.66 6.04 3.79
C HIS A 133 4.16 5.03 4.82
N GLY A 134 2.85 4.75 4.84
CA GLY A 134 2.26 3.75 5.73
C GLY A 134 2.87 2.36 5.53
N ALA A 135 3.07 1.95 4.28
CA ALA A 135 3.72 0.67 3.98
C ALA A 135 5.18 0.62 4.46
N GLU A 136 5.95 1.70 4.36
CA GLU A 136 7.28 1.79 4.98
C GLU A 136 7.17 1.74 6.51
N PHE A 137 6.25 2.51 7.09
CA PHE A 137 6.05 2.58 8.54
C PHE A 137 5.65 1.23 9.13
N TRP A 138 4.84 0.43 8.44
CA TRP A 138 4.46 -0.93 8.85
C TRP A 138 5.40 -2.02 8.34
N LEU A 139 6.45 -1.68 7.59
CA LEU A 139 7.38 -2.64 6.97
C LEU A 139 6.66 -3.66 6.07
N PHE A 140 5.80 -3.18 5.18
CA PHE A 140 5.18 -3.92 4.07
C PHE A 140 5.92 -3.63 2.74
N PRO A 141 7.08 -4.26 2.49
CA PRO A 141 7.97 -3.89 1.37
C PRO A 141 7.30 -4.03 0.00
N ASN A 142 6.49 -5.07 -0.19
CA ASN A 142 5.82 -5.31 -1.47
C ASN A 142 4.68 -4.30 -1.72
N LEU A 143 3.91 -3.93 -0.69
CA LEU A 143 2.88 -2.90 -0.83
C LEU A 143 3.50 -1.54 -1.18
N LYS A 144 4.61 -1.20 -0.52
CA LYS A 144 5.38 0.01 -0.84
C LYS A 144 5.83 0.02 -2.31
N VAL A 145 6.41 -1.08 -2.79
CA VAL A 145 6.85 -1.19 -4.20
C VAL A 145 5.67 -1.05 -5.17
N ILE A 146 4.51 -1.62 -4.85
CA ILE A 146 3.31 -1.48 -5.69
C ILE A 146 2.87 -0.01 -5.77
N ALA A 147 2.76 0.67 -4.62
CA ALA A 147 2.38 2.08 -4.57
C ALA A 147 3.41 2.97 -5.29
N GLU A 148 4.71 2.76 -5.07
CA GLU A 148 5.79 3.47 -5.75
C GLU A 148 5.72 3.25 -7.27
N THR A 149 5.48 2.02 -7.72
CA THR A 149 5.34 1.69 -9.15
C THR A 149 4.17 2.44 -9.78
N LYS A 150 3.05 2.59 -9.07
CA LYS A 150 1.89 3.35 -9.56
C LYS A 150 2.20 4.84 -9.72
N ILE A 151 2.92 5.43 -8.77
CA ILE A 151 3.39 6.82 -8.87
C ILE A 151 4.33 6.96 -10.07
N LEU A 152 5.33 6.08 -10.21
CA LEU A 152 6.31 6.13 -11.31
C LEU A 152 5.65 5.97 -12.69
N THR A 153 4.71 5.02 -12.81
CA THR A 153 3.98 4.77 -14.07
C THR A 153 3.10 5.96 -14.43
N SER A 154 2.48 6.59 -13.44
CA SER A 154 1.66 7.79 -13.60
C SER A 154 2.49 9.08 -13.61
N GLY A 155 3.82 8.99 -13.49
CA GLY A 155 4.69 10.08 -13.04
C GLY A 155 4.56 11.37 -13.84
N ARG A 156 4.46 11.30 -15.17
CA ARG A 156 4.28 12.49 -16.02
C ARG A 156 2.95 13.21 -15.84
N GLN A 157 1.95 12.54 -15.26
CA GLN A 157 0.63 13.11 -15.00
C GLN A 157 0.50 13.66 -13.59
N LEU A 158 1.25 13.11 -12.63
CA LEU A 158 1.15 13.44 -11.21
C LEU A 158 2.26 14.39 -10.73
N ILE A 159 3.47 14.29 -11.29
CA ILE A 159 4.62 15.12 -10.88
C ILE A 159 4.72 16.33 -11.79
N THR A 160 4.62 17.52 -11.20
CA THR A 160 4.66 18.81 -11.88
C THR A 160 5.77 19.69 -11.31
N VAL A 161 6.09 20.79 -11.99
CA VAL A 161 7.08 21.77 -11.50
C VAL A 161 6.68 22.43 -10.18
N GLU A 162 5.37 22.45 -9.87
CA GLU A 162 4.81 23.06 -8.67
C GLU A 162 4.90 22.12 -7.47
N ASN A 163 4.70 20.81 -7.66
CA ASN A 163 4.61 19.86 -6.56
C ASN A 163 5.88 19.02 -6.33
N VAL A 164 6.85 19.01 -7.26
CA VAL A 164 7.98 18.06 -7.22
C VAL A 164 8.79 18.11 -5.92
N PHE A 165 8.92 19.27 -5.27
CA PHE A 165 9.63 19.36 -3.98
C PHE A 165 8.85 18.69 -2.85
N VAL A 166 7.54 18.86 -2.81
CA VAL A 166 6.68 18.20 -1.81
C VAL A 166 6.75 16.70 -2.02
N VAL A 167 6.64 16.24 -3.27
CA VAL A 167 6.76 14.81 -3.61
C VAL A 167 8.12 14.25 -3.21
N LEU A 168 9.22 15.00 -3.43
CA LEU A 168 10.56 14.58 -3.05
C LEU A 168 10.72 14.40 -1.53
N GLU A 169 10.22 15.34 -0.72
CA GLU A 169 10.29 15.22 0.75
C GLU A 169 9.49 14.00 1.23
N ARG A 170 8.25 13.85 0.75
CA ARG A 170 7.41 12.68 1.08
C ARG A 170 8.04 11.35 0.63
N ALA A 171 8.72 11.35 -0.52
CA ALA A 171 9.45 10.18 -1.01
C ALA A 171 10.66 9.84 -0.12
N LYS A 172 11.34 10.83 0.46
CA LYS A 172 12.42 10.62 1.44
C LYS A 172 11.89 10.03 2.74
N GLU A 173 10.78 10.57 3.27
CA GLU A 173 10.11 10.05 4.48
C GLU A 173 9.66 8.60 4.30
N ALA A 174 9.11 8.26 3.12
CA ALA A 174 8.74 6.90 2.77
C ALA A 174 9.93 6.03 2.33
N ASN A 175 11.16 6.57 2.28
CA ASN A 175 12.36 5.88 1.80
C ASN A 175 12.17 5.24 0.39
N ALA A 176 11.42 5.91 -0.49
CA ALA A 176 11.07 5.46 -1.84
C ALA A 176 12.16 5.84 -2.84
N LYS A 177 13.20 5.01 -2.94
CA LYS A 177 14.45 5.35 -3.63
C LYS A 177 14.30 5.64 -5.12
N ALA A 178 13.42 4.92 -5.82
CA ALA A 178 13.23 5.14 -7.25
C ALA A 178 12.45 6.44 -7.50
N LEU A 179 11.47 6.74 -6.64
CA LEU A 179 10.75 8.01 -6.68
C LEU A 179 11.65 9.21 -6.33
N ILE A 180 12.52 9.08 -5.32
CA ILE A 180 13.53 10.10 -4.99
C ILE A 180 14.40 10.40 -6.21
N LYS A 181 14.90 9.35 -6.87
CA LYS A 181 15.72 9.49 -8.08
C LYS A 181 14.95 10.21 -9.18
N LEU A 182 13.71 9.80 -9.46
CA LEU A 182 12.87 10.45 -10.47
C LEU A 182 12.69 11.95 -10.18
N CYS A 183 12.41 12.31 -8.93
CA CYS A 183 12.22 13.71 -8.53
C CYS A 183 13.51 14.53 -8.71
N ASN A 184 14.67 13.99 -8.31
CA ASN A 184 15.96 14.65 -8.50
C ASN A 184 16.28 14.83 -10.00
N ASP A 185 16.12 13.78 -10.81
CA ASP A 185 16.35 13.83 -12.25
C ASP A 185 15.42 14.88 -12.91
N PHE A 186 14.16 14.96 -12.46
CA PHE A 186 13.20 15.96 -12.95
C PHE A 186 13.59 17.39 -12.56
N ILE A 187 14.01 17.62 -11.31
CA ILE A 187 14.46 18.92 -10.81
C ILE A 187 15.71 19.38 -11.59
N GLU A 188 16.69 18.49 -11.80
CA GLU A 188 17.91 18.81 -12.54
C GLU A 188 17.61 19.21 -13.98
N GLN A 189 16.70 18.50 -14.66
CA GLN A 189 16.32 18.79 -16.05
C GLN A 189 15.49 20.07 -16.20
N ASN A 190 14.76 20.51 -15.17
CA ASN A 190 13.82 21.64 -15.23
C ASN A 190 14.17 22.77 -14.24
N ARG A 191 15.45 22.86 -13.87
CA ARG A 191 15.93 23.65 -12.73
C ARG A 191 15.41 25.10 -12.69
N GLU A 192 15.51 25.82 -13.80
CA GLU A 192 15.09 27.23 -13.86
C GLU A 192 13.58 27.41 -13.63
N THR A 193 12.76 26.53 -14.21
CA THR A 193 11.29 26.58 -14.10
C THR A 193 10.84 26.18 -12.70
N VAL A 194 11.45 25.13 -12.15
CA VAL A 194 11.11 24.60 -10.82
C VAL A 194 11.52 25.58 -9.71
N GLU A 195 12.69 26.21 -9.81
CA GLU A 195 13.12 27.24 -8.84
C GLU A 195 12.24 28.50 -8.90
N ARG A 196 11.74 28.87 -10.09
CA ARG A 196 10.79 29.98 -10.24
C ARG A 196 9.42 29.66 -9.62
N ALA A 197 8.87 28.48 -9.89
CA ALA A 197 7.60 28.04 -9.32
C ALA A 197 7.67 28.00 -7.79
N LYS A 198 8.76 27.46 -7.22
CA LYS A 198 8.98 27.41 -5.76
C LYS A 198 8.93 28.79 -5.10
N LYS A 199 9.50 29.82 -5.74
CA LYS A 199 9.49 31.19 -5.20
C LYS A 199 8.09 31.80 -5.21
N GLN A 200 7.31 31.53 -6.26
CA GLN A 200 5.94 32.03 -6.40
C GLN A 200 4.96 31.36 -5.42
N SER A 201 5.22 30.12 -5.00
CA SER A 201 4.40 29.43 -3.99
C SER A 201 4.73 29.82 -2.53
N GLN A 202 5.77 30.64 -2.32
CA GLN A 202 6.20 31.12 -0.99
C GLN A 202 5.85 32.59 -0.73
N GLU A 203 5.27 33.28 -1.71
CA GLU A 203 4.70 34.64 -1.62
C GLU A 203 3.19 34.56 -1.39
#